data_AF-A0A662MGE6-F1
#
_entry.id   AF-A0A662MGE6-F1
#
_cell.length_a   1.000
_cell.length_b   1.000
_cell.length_c   1.000
_cell.angle_alpha   90.00
_cell.angle_beta   90.00
_cell.angle_gamma   90.00
#
_symmetry.space_group_name_H-M   'P 1'
#
loop_
_entity.id
_entity.type
_entity.pdbx_description
1 polymer ?
#
loop_
_entity_poly.entity_id
_entity_poly.type
_entity_poly.pdbx_seq_one_letter_code
_entity_poly.pdbx_strand_id
1 'polypeptide(L)'
;MLTLIIYDISEDKPRKKLSDYLLDRGLFRVQYSSFVGDLNYHDRKVMEAEMKKFLTSEQDSVIIVPICKNCFRQHKILSNVEKRLVHTDEVEFA
;
A
#
# COMPACT_ATOMS: atom_id res chain seq x y z
N MET A 1 7.72 -9.67 -4.89
CA MET A 1 7.68 -8.50 -5.79
C MET A 1 7.00 -7.36 -5.05
N LEU A 2 7.54 -6.14 -5.15
CA LEU A 2 6.88 -4.98 -4.52
C LEU A 2 5.48 -4.79 -5.09
N THR A 3 4.52 -4.49 -4.22
CA THR A 3 3.14 -4.25 -4.60
C THR A 3 2.69 -2.96 -3.95
N LEU A 4 2.27 -2.01 -4.77
CA LEU A 4 1.63 -0.76 -4.35
C LEU A 4 0.12 -1.01 -4.26
N ILE A 5 -0.46 -0.71 -3.10
CA ILE A 5 -1.89 -0.74 -2.84
C ILE A 5 -2.34 0.69 -2.63
N ILE A 6 -3.33 1.12 -3.39
CA ILE A 6 -3.97 2.43 -3.26
C ILE A 6 -5.44 2.16 -3.03
N TYR A 7 -6.08 2.89 -2.12
CA TYR A 7 -7.49 2.74 -1.88
C TYR A 7 -8.19 4.10 -1.82
N ASP A 8 -9.47 4.10 -2.11
CA ASP A 8 -10.39 5.20 -1.85
C ASP A 8 -11.58 4.60 -1.12
N ILE A 9 -11.71 4.92 0.17
CA ILE A 9 -12.76 4.38 1.05
C ILE A 9 -13.45 5.55 1.73
N SER A 10 -14.72 5.70 1.39
CA SER A 10 -15.59 6.79 1.82
C SER A 10 -15.74 6.84 3.34
N GLU A 11 -16.05 5.71 3.98
CA GLU A 11 -16.29 5.64 5.42
C GLU A 11 -15.01 5.45 6.25
N ASP A 12 -14.91 6.20 7.35
CA ASP A 12 -13.74 6.20 8.24
C ASP A 12 -13.48 4.83 8.90
N LYS A 13 -14.54 4.13 9.29
CA LYS A 13 -14.45 2.85 10.01
C LYS A 13 -13.84 1.72 9.14
N PRO A 14 -14.38 1.40 7.94
CA PRO A 14 -13.74 0.43 7.05
C PRO A 14 -12.37 0.90 6.57
N ARG A 15 -12.19 2.20 6.31
CA ARG A 15 -10.89 2.76 5.91
C ARG A 15 -9.80 2.49 6.96
N LYS A 16 -10.12 2.73 8.23
CA LYS A 16 -9.21 2.42 9.35
C LYS A 16 -8.93 0.92 9.43
N LYS A 17 -9.96 0.08 9.34
CA LYS A 17 -9.78 -1.38 9.36
C LYS A 17 -8.90 -1.90 8.23
N LEU A 18 -9.05 -1.37 7.01
CA LEU A 18 -8.17 -1.72 5.90
C LEU A 18 -6.73 -1.27 6.18
N SER A 19 -6.54 -0.04 6.66
CA SER A 19 -5.22 0.47 7.04
C SER A 19 -4.54 -0.44 8.08
N ASP A 20 -5.26 -0.81 9.14
CA ASP A 20 -4.74 -1.70 10.19
C ASP A 20 -4.43 -3.10 9.63
N TYR A 21 -5.32 -3.65 8.80
CA TYR A 21 -5.13 -4.93 8.10
C TYR A 21 -3.85 -4.97 7.24
N LEU A 22 -3.52 -3.86 6.56
CA LEU A 22 -2.32 -3.76 5.73
C LEU A 22 -1.05 -3.63 6.59
N LEU A 23 -1.11 -2.88 7.68
CA LEU A 23 0.00 -2.76 8.65
C LEU A 23 0.33 -4.12 9.29
N ASP A 24 -0.69 -4.87 9.72
CA ASP A 24 -0.53 -6.20 10.34
C ASP A 24 0.13 -7.22 9.40
N ARG A 25 0.13 -6.95 8.09
CA ARG A 25 0.77 -7.78 7.05
C ARG A 25 2.16 -7.30 6.65
N GLY A 26 2.71 -6.34 7.38
CA GLY A 26 4.05 -5.81 7.13
C GLY A 26 4.12 -4.92 5.89
N LEU A 27 2.99 -4.40 5.40
CA LEU A 27 3.04 -3.34 4.38
C LEU A 27 3.29 -1.99 5.06
N PHE A 28 4.09 -1.18 4.39
CA PHE A 28 4.46 0.15 4.85
C PHE A 28 3.52 1.19 4.25
N ARG A 29 3.05 2.10 5.10
CA ARG A 29 2.20 3.20 4.66
C ARG A 29 3.02 4.25 3.92
N VAL A 30 2.61 4.58 2.70
CA VAL A 30 3.29 5.55 1.81
C VAL A 30 2.57 6.90 1.82
N GLN A 31 1.24 6.89 1.83
CA GLN A 31 0.38 8.07 1.89
C GLN A 31 -0.88 7.75 2.70
N TYR A 32 -1.78 8.72 2.90
CA TYR A 32 -3.01 8.52 3.68
C TYR A 32 -3.80 7.30 3.19
N SER A 33 -3.86 7.09 1.87
CA SER A 33 -4.60 5.96 1.30
C SER A 33 -3.75 5.06 0.41
N SER A 34 -2.47 4.88 0.76
CA SER A 34 -1.61 3.97 0.00
C SER A 34 -0.54 3.29 0.83
N PHE A 35 -0.22 2.06 0.42
CA PHE A 35 0.72 1.15 1.07
C PHE A 35 1.63 0.47 0.05
N VAL A 36 2.83 0.09 0.47
CA VAL A 36 3.75 -0.72 -0.34
C VAL A 36 4.34 -1.84 0.50
N GLY A 37 4.51 -3.02 -0.08
CA GLY A 37 5.24 -4.12 0.56
C GLY A 37 5.64 -5.20 -0.42
N ASP A 38 6.51 -6.09 0.02
CA ASP A 38 6.91 -7.25 -0.78
C ASP A 38 5.84 -8.35 -0.65
N LEU A 39 5.14 -8.62 -1.75
CA LEU A 39 4.13 -9.66 -1.80
C LEU A 39 4.45 -10.65 -2.92
N ASN A 40 4.30 -11.94 -2.64
CA ASN A 40 4.30 -12.95 -3.69
C ASN A 40 2.92 -13.00 -4.39
N TYR A 41 2.76 -13.85 -5.41
CA TYR A 41 1.50 -13.97 -6.14
C TYR A 41 0.35 -14.48 -5.26
N HIS A 42 0.63 -15.46 -4.40
CA HIS A 42 -0.35 -16.06 -3.52
C HIS A 42 -0.84 -15.07 -2.46
N ASP A 43 0.08 -14.37 -1.79
CA ASP A 43 -0.26 -13.36 -0.77
C ASP A 43 -1.14 -12.27 -1.37
N ARG A 44 -0.81 -11.79 -2.58
CA ARG A 44 -1.65 -10.82 -3.30
C ARG A 44 -3.08 -11.33 -3.51
N LYS A 45 -3.25 -12.60 -3.89
CA LYS A 45 -4.58 -13.18 -4.11
C LYS A 45 -5.38 -13.34 -2.82
N VAL A 46 -4.72 -13.75 -1.74
CA VAL A 46 -5.34 -13.79 -0.41
C VAL A 46 -5.76 -12.38 0.03
N MET A 47 -4.87 -11.40 -0.11
CA MET A 47 -5.16 -10.02 0.23
C MET A 47 -6.27 -9.42 -0.62
N GLU A 48 -6.32 -9.72 -1.93
CA GLU A 48 -7.40 -9.27 -2.80
C GLU A 48 -8.79 -9.71 -2.27
N ALA A 49 -8.92 -10.97 -1.85
CA ALA A 49 -10.16 -11.51 -1.32
C ALA A 49 -10.54 -10.89 0.04
N GLU A 50 -9.57 -10.69 0.93
CA GLU A 50 -9.81 -10.05 2.22
C GLU A 50 -10.13 -8.55 2.09
N MET A 51 -9.45 -7.83 1.20
CA MET A 51 -9.63 -6.39 1.03
C MET A 51 -11.04 -6.03 0.54
N LYS A 52 -11.66 -6.90 -0.26
CA LYS A 52 -13.07 -6.74 -0.70
C LYS A 52 -14.05 -6.63 0.46
N LYS A 53 -13.74 -7.22 1.63
CA LYS A 53 -14.60 -7.17 2.82
C LYS A 53 -14.65 -5.78 3.47
N PHE A 54 -13.74 -4.89 3.12
CA PHE A 54 -13.71 -3.52 3.63
C PHE A 54 -14.38 -2.51 2.70
N LEU A 55 -14.82 -2.93 1.50
CA LEU A 55 -15.56 -2.06 0.58
C LEU A 55 -17.04 -2.11 0.99
N THR A 56 -17.54 -1.03 1.58
CA THR A 56 -18.91 -0.94 2.11
C THR A 56 -19.83 -0.07 1.25
N SER A 57 -19.26 0.77 0.39
CA SER A 57 -19.95 1.62 -0.57
C SER A 57 -19.63 1.22 -2.02
N GLU A 58 -20.55 1.46 -2.94
CA GLU A 58 -20.32 1.30 -4.39
C GLU A 58 -19.24 2.25 -4.94
N GLN A 59 -18.90 3.30 -4.18
CA GLN A 59 -17.84 4.25 -4.54
C GLN A 59 -16.47 3.80 -4.02
N ASP A 60 -16.41 2.82 -3.13
CA ASP A 60 -15.14 2.37 -2.56
C ASP A 60 -14.33 1.59 -3.60
N SER A 61 -13.03 1.82 -3.64
CA SER A 61 -12.14 1.16 -4.58
C SER A 61 -10.77 0.85 -3.99
N VAL A 62 -10.16 -0.24 -4.48
CA VAL A 62 -8.78 -0.63 -4.16
C VAL A 62 -8.07 -0.96 -5.47
N ILE A 63 -6.93 -0.33 -5.69
CA ILE A 63 -6.04 -0.56 -6.82
C ILE A 63 -4.80 -1.31 -6.30
N ILE A 64 -4.51 -2.46 -6.91
CA ILE A 64 -3.34 -3.30 -6.59
C ILE A 64 -2.40 -3.28 -7.79
N VAL A 65 -1.22 -2.69 -7.62
CA VAL A 65 -0.22 -2.52 -8.69
C VAL A 65 1.06 -3.26 -8.30
N PRO A 66 1.33 -4.43 -8.88
CA PRO A 66 2.65 -5.04 -8.79
C PRO A 66 3.67 -4.15 -9.50
N ILE A 67 4.73 -3.77 -8.79
CA ILE A 67 5.79 -2.89 -9.30
C ILE A 67 7.16 -3.53 -9.13
N CYS A 68 8.08 -3.17 -10.02
CA CYS A 68 9.45 -3.62 -9.94
C CYS A 68 10.24 -2.80 -8.91
N LYS A 69 11.30 -3.37 -8.31
CA LYS A 69 12.18 -2.63 -7.38
C LYS A 69 12.77 -1.38 -8.04
N ASN A 70 13.15 -1.46 -9.31
CA ASN A 70 13.68 -0.31 -10.05
C ASN A 70 12.64 0.82 -10.21
N CYS A 71 11.39 0.44 -10.49
CA CYS A 71 10.26 1.35 -10.63
C CYS A 71 10.04 2.11 -9.32
N PHE A 72 10.10 1.39 -8.19
CA PHE A 72 9.97 1.98 -6.87
C PHE A 72 11.14 2.90 -6.52
N ARG A 73 12.39 2.56 -6.85
CA ARG A 73 13.56 3.44 -6.59
C ARG A 73 13.49 4.79 -7.29
N GLN A 74 12.80 4.85 -8.42
CA GLN A 74 12.63 6.09 -9.19
C GLN A 74 11.48 6.95 -8.67
N HIS A 75 10.82 6.58 -7.57
CA HIS A 75 9.76 7.38 -6.98
C HIS A 75 10.29 8.75 -6.54
N LYS A 76 9.40 9.75 -6.58
CA LYS A 76 9.65 11.09 -6.07
C LYS A 76 8.53 11.47 -5.12
N ILE A 77 8.88 12.09 -4.01
CA ILE A 77 7.92 12.69 -3.09
C ILE A 77 8.04 14.19 -3.23
N LEU A 78 6.94 14.83 -3.60
CA LEU A 78 6.80 16.28 -3.60
C LEU A 78 5.97 16.65 -2.38
N SER A 79 6.55 17.44 -1.48
CA SER A 79 5.87 17.90 -0.28
C SER A 79 6.47 19.21 0.21
N ASN A 80 5.64 20.04 0.85
CA ASN A 80 6.10 21.27 1.52
C ASN A 80 6.84 20.98 2.83
N VAL A 81 6.86 19.73 3.28
CA VAL A 81 7.57 19.25 4.46
C VAL A 81 8.41 18.04 4.07
N GLU A 82 9.53 17.82 4.77
CA GLU A 82 10.34 16.63 4.52
C GLU A 82 9.51 15.37 4.81
N LYS A 83 9.39 14.50 3.81
CA LYS A 83 8.75 13.19 3.94
C LYS A 83 9.71 12.14 3.41
N ARG A 84 9.96 11.12 4.22
CA ARG A 84 10.75 9.95 3.83
C ARG A 84 9.89 8.70 3.94
N LEU A 85 10.03 7.78 2.98
CA LEU A 85 9.50 6.43 3.15
C LEU A 85 10.46 5.69 4.06
N VAL A 86 9.96 5.35 5.26
CA VAL A 86 10.71 4.74 6.36
C VAL A 86 10.96 3.25 6.08
N HIS A 87 11.70 2.95 5.01
CA HIS A 87 12.42 1.68 4.75
C HIS A 87 13.14 1.70 3.40
N THR A 88 13.63 2.87 2.98
CA THR A 88 14.59 2.93 1.86
C THR A 88 16.01 2.55 2.32
N ASP A 89 16.25 2.52 3.63
CA ASP A 89 17.57 2.31 4.25
C ASP A 89 17.99 0.82 4.42
N GLU A 90 17.12 -0.16 4.12
CA GLU A 90 17.48 -1.59 4.04
C GLU A 90 17.71 -2.08 2.60
N VAL A 91 17.88 -1.15 1.66
CA VAL A 91 18.41 -1.51 0.34
C VAL A 91 19.60 -0.65 0.03
N GLU A 92 20.77 -1.12 0.45
CA GLU A 92 22.05 -0.63 -0.07
C GLU A 92 22.02 -0.73 -1.60
N PHE A 93 22.13 0.42 -2.25
CA PHE A 93 22.63 0.51 -3.62
C PHE A 93 24.01 1.13 -3.50
N ALA A 94 25.00 0.36 -3.96
CA ALA A 94 26.40 0.76 -4.07
C ALA A 94 26.59 2.13 -4.74
#